data_AF-A0A925ZG09-F1
#
_entry.id   AF-A0A925ZG09-F1
#
_cell.length_a   1.000
_cell.length_b   1.000
_cell.length_c   1.000
_cell.angle_alpha   90.00
_cell.angle_beta   90.00
_cell.angle_gamma   90.00
#
_symmetry.space_group_name_H-M   'P 1'
#
loop_
_entity.id
_entity.type
_entity.pdbx_description
1 polymer ?
#
loop_
_entity_poly.entity_id
_entity_poly.type
_entity_poly.pdbx_seq_one_letter_code
_entity_poly.pdbx_strand_id
1 'polypeptide(L)' 'MIPVLALIALLPSAEWTPLFDGKTLQGWHQLGGKANYSVKDGQIIGSTVAGTPNSFLCTDKIYGDFELEF' A
#
# COMPACT_ATOMS: atom_id res chain seq x y z
N MET A 1 26.92 -45.26 0.67
CA MET A 1 26.16 -44.33 -0.17
C MET A 1 25.17 -43.60 0.72
N ILE A 2 25.34 -42.29 0.93
CA ILE A 2 24.45 -41.48 1.78
C ILE A 2 23.40 -40.86 0.85
N PRO A 3 22.09 -41.01 1.10
CA PRO A 3 21.10 -40.38 0.24
C PRO A 3 21.06 -38.89 0.56
N VAL A 4 21.22 -38.06 -0.48
CA VAL A 4 21.00 -36.62 -0.40
C VAL A 4 19.50 -36.42 -0.26
N LEU A 5 19.03 -36.17 0.96
CA LEU A 5 17.68 -35.72 1.21
C LEU A 5 17.61 -34.27 0.72
N ALA A 6 16.99 -34.06 -0.43
CA ALA A 6 16.71 -32.73 -0.94
C ALA A 6 15.77 -32.01 0.04
N LEU A 7 16.31 -31.05 0.79
CA LEU A 7 15.55 -30.12 1.60
C LEU A 7 14.82 -29.19 0.63
N ILE A 8 13.60 -29.53 0.25
CA ILE A 8 12.69 -28.57 -0.38
C ILE A 8 12.30 -27.60 0.73
N ALA A 9 12.94 -26.44 0.75
CA ALA A 9 12.50 -25.34 1.58
C ALA A 9 11.11 -24.93 1.09
N LEU A 10 10.07 -25.25 1.86
CA LEU A 10 8.80 -24.52 1.77
C LEU A 10 9.13 -23.08 2.18
N LEU A 11 9.36 -22.20 1.21
CA LEU A 11 9.37 -20.77 1.47
C LEU A 11 7.96 -20.43 1.95
N PRO A 12 7.78 -19.84 3.15
CA PRO A 12 6.48 -19.36 3.56
C PRO A 12 5.97 -18.37 2.50
N SER A 13 4.69 -18.48 2.14
CA SER A 13 4.01 -17.46 1.35
C SER A 13 4.29 -16.09 1.97
N ALA A 14 4.63 -15.09 1.16
CA ALA A 14 4.77 -13.73 1.64
C ALA A 14 3.48 -13.33 2.38
N GLU A 15 3.61 -12.86 3.62
CA GLU A 15 2.47 -12.37 4.38
C GLU A 15 2.09 -10.98 3.86
N TRP A 16 0.87 -10.86 3.34
CA TRP A 16 0.32 -9.58 2.90
C TRP A 16 0.12 -8.65 4.10
N THR A 17 0.60 -7.41 3.97
CA THR A 17 0.39 -6.36 4.97
C THR A 17 -0.65 -5.36 4.44
N PRO A 18 -1.82 -5.21 5.09
CA PRO A 18 -2.79 -4.20 4.70
C PRO A 18 -2.22 -2.78 4.82
N LEU A 19 -2.29 -1.99 3.73
CA LEU A 19 -1.91 -0.58 3.73
C LEU A 19 -3.05 0.34 4.21
N PHE A 20 -4.29 -0.15 4.17
CA PHE A 20 -5.48 0.59 4.56
C PHE A 20 -6.29 -0.20 5.57
N ASP A 21 -6.71 0.46 6.65
CA ASP A 21 -7.46 -0.14 7.76
C ASP A 21 -8.97 -0.16 7.53
N GLY A 22 -9.44 0.32 6.37
CA GLY A 22 -10.87 0.44 6.04
C GLY A 22 -11.56 1.65 6.67
N LYS A 23 -10.85 2.49 7.41
CA LYS A 23 -11.47 3.48 8.32
C LYS A 23 -10.85 4.86 8.23
N THR A 24 -9.53 4.94 8.05
CA THR A 24 -8.77 6.16 8.24
C THR A 24 -7.64 6.29 7.21
N LEU A 25 -7.09 7.51 7.10
CA LEU A 25 -5.87 7.77 6.33
C LEU A 25 -4.63 7.75 7.22
N GLN A 26 -4.66 7.04 8.36
CA GLN A 26 -3.46 6.86 9.17
C GLN A 26 -2.40 6.09 8.37
N GLY A 27 -1.16 6.60 8.37
CA GLY A 27 -0.09 6.04 7.54
C GLY A 27 -0.07 6.54 6.10
N TRP A 28 -0.89 7.56 5.78
CA TRP A 28 -0.94 8.20 4.47
C TRP A 28 -0.75 9.72 4.58
N HIS A 29 -0.09 10.31 3.59
CA HIS A 29 0.03 11.76 3.44
C HIS A 29 -0.18 12.18 1.98
N GLN A 30 -0.59 13.43 1.80
CA GLN A 30 -0.69 14.02 0.47
C GLN A 30 0.67 14.58 0.02
N LEU A 31 1.03 14.33 -1.23
CA LEU A 31 2.17 14.91 -1.91
C LEU A 31 1.70 15.77 -3.08
N GLY A 32 2.19 17.01 -3.17
CA GLY A 32 1.85 17.94 -4.25
C GLY A 32 0.64 18.81 -3.93
N GLY A 33 -0.26 18.98 -4.90
CA GLY A 33 -1.32 20.00 -4.97
C GLY A 33 -2.32 20.08 -3.82
N LYS A 34 -3.62 20.10 -4.11
CA LYS A 34 -4.68 20.32 -3.10
C LYS A 34 -5.90 19.42 -3.30
N ALA A 35 -5.75 18.23 -3.89
CA ALA A 35 -6.86 17.28 -3.97
C ALA A 35 -7.40 16.96 -2.57
N ASN A 36 -8.71 16.72 -2.44
CA ASN A 36 -9.28 16.29 -1.17
C ASN A 36 -9.32 14.77 -1.12
N TYR A 37 -8.78 14.20 -0.05
CA TYR A 37 -8.85 12.77 0.26
C TYR A 37 -9.64 12.54 1.55
N SER A 38 -10.53 11.56 1.54
CA SER A 38 -11.30 11.15 2.71
C SER A 38 -11.61 9.65 2.67
N VAL A 39 -12.08 9.10 3.79
CA VAL A 39 -12.60 7.73 3.84
C VAL A 39 -14.11 7.78 3.97
N LYS A 40 -14.81 7.03 3.10
CA LYS A 40 -16.26 6.88 3.14
C LYS A 40 -16.63 5.44 2.76
N ASP A 41 -17.52 4.83 3.55
CA ASP A 41 -18.04 3.47 3.29
C ASP A 41 -16.93 2.44 3.02
N GLY A 42 -15.88 2.47 3.84
CA GLY A 42 -14.76 1.54 3.72
C GLY A 42 -13.83 1.79 2.52
N GLN A 43 -13.90 2.96 1.89
CA GLN A 43 -13.15 3.28 0.67
C GLN A 43 -12.45 4.64 0.80
N ILE A 44 -11.26 4.75 0.20
CA ILE A 44 -10.56 6.02 0.03
C ILE A 44 -11.17 6.74 -1.18
N ILE A 45 -11.67 7.95 -0.97
CA ILE A 45 -12.25 8.81 -2.01
C ILE A 45 -11.30 9.98 -2.25
N GLY A 46 -10.87 10.14 -3.50
CA GLY A 46 -10.07 11.29 -3.96
C GLY A 46 -10.88 12.19 -4.89
N SER A 47 -10.75 13.51 -4.71
CA SER A 47 -11.38 14.51 -5.60
C SER A 47 -10.41 15.61 -5.99
N THR A 48 -10.37 15.94 -7.28
CA THR A 48 -9.50 16.98 -7.83
C THR A 48 -9.98 18.37 -7.44
N VAL A 49 -9.04 19.27 -7.17
CA VAL A 49 -9.31 20.71 -7.03
C VAL A 49 -8.75 21.45 -8.25
N ALA A 50 -9.64 22.08 -9.02
CA ALA A 50 -9.29 22.77 -10.25
C ALA A 50 -8.30 23.91 -9.99
N GLY A 51 -7.40 24.16 -10.96
CA GLY A 51 -6.39 25.22 -10.86
C GLY A 51 -5.28 24.94 -9.85
N THR A 52 -5.15 23.71 -9.35
CA THR A 52 -4.07 23.30 -8.45
C THR A 52 -3.15 22.28 -9.12
N PRO A 53 -1.87 22.17 -8.70
CA PRO A 53 -0.97 21.13 -9.21
C PRO A 53 -1.52 19.71 -8.98
N ASN A 54 -0.92 18.74 -9.64
CA ASN A 54 -1.26 17.34 -9.41
C ASN A 54 -1.02 16.94 -7.95
N SER A 55 -1.88 16.06 -7.42
CA SER A 55 -1.78 15.55 -6.05
C SER A 55 -1.69 14.03 -6.06
N PHE A 56 -0.92 13.48 -5.14
CA PHE A 56 -0.83 12.05 -4.86
C PHE A 56 -1.18 11.79 -3.40
N LEU A 57 -1.81 10.65 -3.13
CA LEU A 57 -1.93 10.12 -1.77
C LEU A 57 -0.88 9.00 -1.64
N CYS A 58 0.07 9.19 -0.74
CA CYS A 58 1.25 8.33 -0.59
C CYS A 58 1.26 7.70 0.80
N THR A 59 1.83 6.49 0.92
CA THR A 59 2.11 5.91 2.23
C THR A 59 3.23 6.67 2.92
N ASP A 60 3.15 6.81 4.24
CA ASP A 60 4.23 7.40 5.06
C ASP A 60 5.48 6.51 5.03
N LYS A 61 5.27 5.19 5.01
CA LYS A 61 6.35 4.22 4.87
C LYS A 61 6.81 4.17 3.42
N ILE A 62 8.12 4.15 3.24
CA ILE A 62 8.78 3.91 1.96
C ILE A 62 9.06 2.41 1.83
N TYR A 63 8.77 1.86 0.66
CA TYR A 63 9.02 0.47 0.31
C TYR A 63 10.05 0.41 -0.82
N GLY A 64 10.87 -0.65 -0.81
CA GLY A 64 11.81 -0.97 -1.89
C GLY A 64 11.18 -1.96 -2.84
N ASP A 65 11.49 -3.25 -2.64
CA ASP A 65 10.88 -4.35 -3.39
C ASP A 65 9.57 -4.77 -2.72
N PHE A 66 8.47 -4.77 -3.49
CA PHE A 66 7.16 -5.18 -3.01
C PHE A 66 6.27 -5.69 -4.15
N GLU A 67 5.28 -6.48 -3.78
CA GLU A 67 4.08 -6.73 -4.58
C GLU A 67 2.94 -5.90 -3.98
N LEU A 68 2.08 -5.34 -4.83
CA LEU A 68 0.96 -4.49 -4.42
C LEU A 68 -0.33 -4.98 -5.10
N GLU A 69 -1.37 -5.12 -4.29
CA GLU A 69 -2.73 -5.48 -4.71
C GLU A 69 -3.75 -4.57 -3.98
N PHE A 70 -4.89 -4.29 -4.63
CA PHE A 70 -5.92 -3.34 -4.18
C PHE A 70 -7.34 -3.82 -4.48
#